data_AF-A0A7S2U0V4-F1
#
_entry.id   AF-A0A7S2U0V4-F1
#
_cell.length_a   1.000
_cell.length_b   1.000
_cell.length_c   1.000
_cell.angle_alpha   90.00
_cell.angle_beta   90.00
_cell.angle_gamma   90.00
#
_symmetry.space_group_name_H-M   'P 1'
#
loop_
_entity.id
_entity.type
_entity.pdbx_description
1 polymer ?
#
loop_
_entity_poly.entity_id
_entity_poly.type
_entity_poly.pdbx_seq_one_letter_code
_entity_poly.pdbx_strand_id
1 'polypeptide(L)'
;KFDLILDCIGANHNPCDYMNLLKTNGTICMLGVPPDAFSVHAFQVIGMRRKLAGSLIGGIAETQEMLDFCAEHKILPDTELIPAKQVNKAFHSLINGHNDASRYVIDMATLKKDTKIDDEPAIDPRQWKVNLPGMVFPAKSLHSAHKVENEKKEAQKTH
;
A
#
# COMPACT_ATOMS: atom_id res chain seq x y z
N LYS A 1 15.41 -17.38 -3.82
CA LYS A 1 14.98 -17.51 -2.41
C LYS A 1 15.52 -16.32 -1.63
N PHE A 2 14.75 -15.74 -0.73
CA PHE A 2 15.04 -14.46 -0.05
C PHE A 2 15.24 -14.62 1.47
N ASP A 3 16.00 -13.71 2.08
CA ASP A 3 16.18 -13.62 3.54
C ASP A 3 15.07 -12.78 4.19
N LEU A 4 14.62 -11.74 3.48
CA LEU A 4 13.56 -10.83 3.89
C LEU A 4 12.61 -10.57 2.73
N ILE A 5 11.31 -10.53 3.02
CA ILE A 5 10.27 -10.02 2.12
C ILE A 5 9.56 -8.88 2.86
N LEU A 6 9.47 -7.71 2.21
CA LEU A 6 8.65 -6.59 2.67
C LEU A 6 7.33 -6.64 1.93
N ASP A 7 6.23 -6.78 2.67
CA ASP A 7 4.89 -6.85 2.13
C ASP A 7 4.17 -5.52 2.34
N CYS A 8 4.07 -4.74 1.26
CA CYS A 8 3.47 -3.41 1.23
C CYS A 8 2.05 -3.41 0.63
N ILE A 9 1.42 -4.57 0.44
CA ILE A 9 0.14 -4.67 -0.25
C ILE A 9 -1.00 -4.33 0.72
N GLY A 10 -1.76 -3.27 0.42
CA GLY A 10 -2.94 -2.87 1.19
C GLY A 10 -4.27 -3.50 0.71
N ALA A 11 -4.24 -4.25 -0.39
CA ALA A 11 -5.40 -4.97 -0.91
C ALA A 11 -5.52 -6.36 -0.25
N ASN A 12 -6.68 -7.01 -0.42
CA ASN A 12 -6.87 -8.37 0.08
C ASN A 12 -5.91 -9.34 -0.63
N HIS A 13 -5.09 -10.04 0.14
CA HIS A 13 -4.16 -11.09 -0.31
C HIS A 13 -3.69 -11.91 0.91
N ASN A 14 -3.11 -13.09 0.68
CA ASN A 14 -2.52 -13.91 1.75
C ASN A 14 -0.98 -13.80 1.76
N PRO A 15 -0.37 -13.15 2.77
CA PRO A 15 1.08 -13.04 2.88
C PRO A 15 1.80 -14.40 2.94
N CYS A 16 1.11 -15.45 3.43
CA CYS A 16 1.67 -16.80 3.55
C CYS A 16 2.02 -17.43 2.21
N ASP A 17 1.40 -17.00 1.11
CA ASP A 17 1.70 -17.51 -0.23
C ASP A 17 3.16 -17.23 -0.63
N TYR A 18 3.72 -16.13 -0.12
CA TYR A 18 5.10 -15.73 -0.35
C TYR A 18 6.10 -16.41 0.59
N MET A 19 5.67 -17.12 1.64
CA MET A 19 6.59 -17.78 2.58
C MET A 19 7.46 -18.83 1.89
N ASN A 20 6.97 -19.47 0.83
CA ASN A 20 7.75 -20.44 0.07
C ASN A 20 8.94 -19.81 -0.67
N LEU A 21 8.95 -18.50 -0.86
CA LEU A 21 10.08 -17.76 -1.45
C LEU A 21 11.20 -17.52 -0.43
N LEU A 22 10.92 -17.63 0.88
CA LEU A 22 11.89 -17.46 1.94
C LEU A 22 12.83 -18.65 2.10
N LYS A 23 14.10 -18.34 2.40
CA LYS A 23 15.11 -19.28 2.90
C LYS A 23 14.76 -19.75 4.31
N THR A 24 15.51 -20.73 4.82
CA THR A 24 15.48 -21.10 6.24
C THR A 24 15.80 -19.88 7.09
N ASN A 25 15.06 -19.67 8.19
CA ASN A 25 15.15 -18.49 9.05
C ASN A 25 14.75 -17.14 8.40
N GLY A 26 14.21 -17.16 7.18
CA GLY A 26 13.76 -15.95 6.49
C GLY A 26 12.53 -15.30 7.14
N THR A 27 12.37 -14.00 6.91
CA THR A 27 11.28 -13.20 7.50
C THR A 27 10.42 -12.58 6.41
N ILE A 28 9.10 -12.62 6.58
CA ILE A 28 8.18 -11.73 5.88
C ILE A 28 7.70 -10.67 6.88
N CYS A 29 7.82 -9.40 6.50
CA CYS A 29 7.43 -8.25 7.33
C CYS A 29 6.25 -7.55 6.66
N MET A 30 5.12 -7.52 7.36
CA MET A 30 3.89 -6.87 6.93
C MET A 30 3.97 -5.37 7.24
N LEU A 31 3.88 -4.57 6.19
CA LEU A 31 3.78 -3.10 6.22
C LEU A 31 2.41 -2.65 5.67
N GLY A 32 1.84 -3.44 4.75
CA GLY A 32 0.46 -3.30 4.28
C GLY A 32 -0.55 -3.85 5.27
N VAL A 33 -1.78 -3.32 5.21
CA VAL A 33 -2.91 -3.79 6.03
C VAL A 33 -4.02 -4.27 5.11
N PRO A 34 -4.12 -5.58 4.85
CA PRO A 34 -5.27 -6.16 4.15
C PRO A 34 -6.56 -5.92 4.94
N PRO A 35 -7.70 -5.71 4.26
CA PRO A 35 -8.98 -5.50 4.93
C PRO A 35 -9.53 -6.76 5.60
N ASP A 36 -9.13 -7.94 5.13
CA ASP A 36 -9.62 -9.23 5.59
C ASP A 36 -8.54 -10.00 6.38
N ALA A 37 -8.98 -10.88 7.29
CA ALA A 37 -8.06 -11.76 8.01
C ALA A 37 -7.48 -12.82 7.07
N PHE A 38 -6.20 -13.17 7.28
CA PHE A 38 -5.53 -14.26 6.57
C PHE A 38 -5.22 -15.44 7.51
N SER A 39 -5.04 -16.63 6.94
CA SER A 39 -4.68 -17.83 7.69
C SER A 39 -3.20 -18.16 7.54
N VAL A 40 -2.60 -18.70 8.60
CA VAL A 40 -1.19 -19.13 8.61
C VAL A 40 -1.14 -20.63 8.83
N HIS A 41 -0.54 -21.36 7.88
CA HIS A 41 -0.30 -22.78 8.05
C HIS A 41 0.94 -23.02 8.93
N ALA A 42 0.76 -23.66 10.09
CA ALA A 42 1.83 -23.88 11.05
C ALA A 42 3.09 -24.51 10.42
N PHE A 43 2.92 -25.50 9.52
CA PHE A 43 4.04 -26.19 8.87
C PHE A 43 4.88 -25.27 7.96
N GLN A 44 4.27 -24.24 7.36
CA GLN A 44 5.00 -23.25 6.56
C GLN A 44 5.98 -22.42 7.40
N VAL A 45 5.68 -22.26 8.68
CA VAL A 45 6.51 -21.54 9.66
C VAL A 45 7.54 -22.48 10.27
N ILE A 46 7.10 -23.59 10.88
CA ILE A 46 7.99 -24.48 11.65
C ILE A 46 8.98 -25.26 10.78
N GLY A 47 8.57 -25.66 9.56
CA GLY A 47 9.39 -26.54 8.71
C GLY A 47 10.71 -25.89 8.27
N MET A 48 10.72 -24.56 8.16
CA MET A 48 11.90 -23.77 7.73
C MET A 48 12.28 -22.67 8.72
N ARG A 49 11.70 -22.70 9.94
CA ARG A 49 11.91 -21.68 10.99
C ARG A 49 11.69 -20.25 10.49
N ARG A 50 10.68 -20.05 9.65
CA ARG A 50 10.37 -18.74 9.06
C ARG A 50 9.68 -17.85 10.09
N LYS A 51 9.69 -16.55 9.84
CA LYS A 51 9.11 -15.54 10.74
C LYS A 51 8.08 -14.70 9.99
N LEU A 52 6.99 -14.38 10.68
CA LEU A 52 6.01 -13.37 10.29
C LEU A 52 6.14 -12.22 11.27
N ALA A 53 6.42 -11.02 10.77
CA ALA A 53 6.58 -9.79 11.56
C ALA A 53 5.66 -8.70 11.02
N GLY A 54 5.35 -7.70 11.84
CA GLY A 54 4.63 -6.49 11.42
C GLY A 54 5.39 -5.23 11.84
N SER A 55 5.31 -4.18 11.04
CA SER A 55 5.84 -2.86 11.37
C SER A 55 4.89 -1.80 10.82
N LEU A 56 4.47 -0.87 11.68
CA LEU A 56 3.49 0.17 11.31
C LEU A 56 4.18 1.50 11.01
N ILE A 57 4.85 2.07 12.01
CA ILE A 57 5.55 3.36 11.93
C ILE A 57 6.78 3.28 12.86
N GLY A 58 7.89 3.89 12.44
CA GLY A 58 9.10 4.02 13.26
C GLY A 58 9.01 5.15 14.29
N GLY A 59 9.82 5.06 15.34
CA GLY A 59 9.92 6.12 16.35
C GLY A 59 10.50 7.43 15.79
N ILE A 60 10.41 8.52 16.56
CA ILE A 60 10.97 9.82 16.16
C ILE A 60 12.48 9.73 15.92
N ALA A 61 13.22 9.08 16.83
CA ALA A 61 14.66 8.89 16.70
C ALA A 61 15.03 8.05 15.46
N GLU A 62 14.35 6.92 15.25
CA GLU A 62 14.54 6.06 14.07
C GLU A 62 14.22 6.80 12.77
N THR A 63 13.21 7.69 12.79
CA THR A 63 12.87 8.51 11.62
C THR A 63 13.99 9.50 11.31
N GLN A 64 14.63 10.09 12.32
CA GLN A 64 15.77 10.98 12.11
C GLN A 64 16.95 10.21 11.49
N GLU A 65 17.28 9.04 12.03
CA GLU A 65 18.34 8.19 11.48
C GLU A 65 18.07 7.79 10.03
N MET A 66 16.81 7.47 9.70
CA MET A 66 16.39 7.17 8.33
C MET A 66 16.56 8.37 7.39
N LEU A 67 16.22 9.58 7.84
CA LEU A 67 16.41 10.80 7.05
C LEU A 67 17.89 11.10 6.81
N ASP A 68 18.72 10.97 7.84
CA ASP A 68 20.16 11.20 7.75
C ASP A 68 20.80 10.19 6.78
N PHE A 69 20.44 8.91 6.87
CA PHE A 69 20.85 7.86 5.95
C PHE A 69 20.40 8.15 4.51
N CYS A 70 19.14 8.57 4.31
CA CYS A 70 18.65 8.93 2.98
C CYS A 70 19.42 10.12 2.38
N ALA A 71 19.77 11.12 3.21
CA ALA A 71 20.53 12.28 2.78
C ALA A 71 21.97 11.92 2.39
N GLU A 72 22.64 11.08 3.18
CA GLU A 72 24.01 10.60 2.90
C GLU A 72 24.07 9.79 1.60
N HIS A 73 23.10 8.89 1.39
CA HIS A 73 23.08 7.97 0.26
C HIS A 73 22.29 8.48 -0.95
N LYS A 74 21.79 9.72 -0.91
CA LYS A 74 21.00 10.34 -1.99
C LYS A 74 19.77 9.50 -2.38
N ILE A 75 19.11 8.90 -1.39
CA ILE A 75 17.88 8.15 -1.58
C ILE A 75 16.73 9.15 -1.61
N LEU A 76 16.18 9.38 -2.80
CA LEU A 76 15.07 10.29 -3.00
C LEU A 76 13.83 9.51 -3.46
N PRO A 77 12.64 9.85 -2.95
CA PRO A 77 11.41 9.28 -3.48
C PRO A 77 11.17 9.80 -4.90
N ASP A 78 10.59 8.95 -5.74
CA ASP A 78 10.00 9.41 -6.99
C ASP A 78 8.65 10.08 -6.69
N THR A 79 8.50 11.33 -7.11
CA THR A 79 7.38 12.19 -6.73
C THR A 79 6.88 13.03 -7.88
N GLU A 80 5.56 13.19 -7.94
CA GLU A 80 4.91 14.19 -8.79
C GLU A 80 4.39 15.34 -7.94
N LEU A 81 4.90 16.55 -8.20
CA LEU A 81 4.47 17.76 -7.54
C LEU A 81 3.19 18.28 -8.20
N ILE A 82 2.10 18.35 -7.44
CA ILE A 82 0.79 18.81 -7.92
C ILE A 82 0.38 20.12 -7.22
N PRO A 83 -0.32 21.04 -7.91
CA PRO A 83 -0.91 22.18 -7.24
C PRO A 83 -2.11 21.73 -6.38
N ALA A 84 -2.37 22.42 -5.27
CA ALA A 84 -3.43 22.09 -4.31
C ALA A 84 -4.83 21.97 -4.95
N LYS A 85 -5.09 22.73 -6.02
CA LYS A 85 -6.36 22.64 -6.76
C LYS A 85 -6.60 21.29 -7.44
N GLN A 86 -5.58 20.49 -7.72
CA GLN A 86 -5.67 19.22 -8.46
C GLN A 86 -5.79 17.97 -7.56
N VAL A 87 -6.09 18.17 -6.27
CA VAL A 87 -6.08 17.08 -5.29
C VAL A 87 -7.07 15.97 -5.61
N ASN A 88 -8.28 16.28 -6.11
CA ASN A 88 -9.26 15.24 -6.41
C ASN A 88 -8.83 14.44 -7.64
N LYS A 89 -8.33 15.11 -8.70
CA LYS A 89 -7.80 14.44 -9.88
C LYS A 89 -6.64 13.47 -9.54
N ALA A 90 -5.70 13.92 -8.72
CA ALA A 90 -4.60 13.07 -8.26
C ALA A 90 -5.10 11.86 -7.46
N PHE A 91 -6.10 12.07 -6.60
CA PHE A 91 -6.71 11.00 -5.82
C PHE A 91 -7.46 9.98 -6.69
N HIS A 92 -8.22 10.42 -7.70
CA HIS A 92 -8.86 9.51 -8.67
C HIS A 92 -7.84 8.70 -9.46
N SER A 93 -6.72 9.32 -9.85
CA SER A 93 -5.63 8.63 -10.54
C SER A 93 -5.02 7.53 -9.67
N LEU A 94 -4.82 7.81 -8.37
CA LEU A 94 -4.35 6.85 -7.37
C LEU A 94 -5.30 5.66 -7.20
N ILE A 95 -6.61 5.91 -7.02
CA ILE A 95 -7.61 4.84 -6.83
C ILE A 95 -7.69 3.92 -8.06
N ASN A 96 -7.59 4.50 -9.25
CA ASN A 96 -7.71 3.75 -10.50
C ASN A 96 -6.43 3.00 -10.87
N GLY A 97 -5.34 3.16 -10.13
CA GLY A 97 -4.04 2.54 -10.43
C GLY A 97 -3.41 3.07 -11.71
N HIS A 98 -3.80 4.28 -12.15
CA HIS A 98 -3.28 4.96 -13.33
C HIS A 98 -2.27 6.07 -12.96
N ASN A 99 -1.57 5.92 -11.84
CA ASN A 99 -0.56 6.87 -11.40
C ASN A 99 0.81 6.49 -11.97
N ASP A 100 1.39 7.39 -12.78
CA ASP A 100 2.76 7.25 -13.28
C ASP A 100 3.79 7.47 -12.16
N ALA A 101 3.44 8.27 -11.14
CA ALA A 101 4.28 8.56 -10.00
C ALA A 101 4.01 7.64 -8.81
N SER A 102 5.08 7.28 -8.10
CA SER A 102 4.98 6.49 -6.85
C SER A 102 4.33 7.28 -5.70
N ARG A 103 4.45 8.62 -5.70
CA ARG A 103 3.86 9.51 -4.67
C ARG A 103 3.47 10.87 -5.26
N TYR A 104 2.30 11.37 -4.90
CA TYR A 104 1.92 12.77 -5.14
C TYR A 104 2.37 13.65 -3.97
N VAL A 105 2.98 14.79 -4.27
CA VAL A 105 3.34 15.83 -3.29
C VAL A 105 2.55 17.08 -3.62
N ILE A 106 1.84 17.62 -2.63
CA ILE A 106 1.07 18.85 -2.83
C ILE A 106 1.99 20.05 -2.62
N ASP A 107 2.07 20.92 -3.63
CA ASP A 107 2.74 22.21 -3.50
C ASP A 107 1.90 23.16 -2.64
N MET A 108 2.30 23.30 -1.37
CA MET A 108 1.63 24.16 -0.40
C MET A 108 1.69 25.65 -0.77
N ALA A 109 2.64 26.10 -1.60
CA ALA A 109 2.69 27.49 -2.06
C ALA A 109 1.49 27.85 -2.97
N THR A 110 0.86 26.84 -3.57
CA THR A 110 -0.31 27.02 -4.43
C THR A 110 -1.63 27.08 -3.66
N LEU A 111 -1.60 26.77 -2.35
CA LEU A 111 -2.79 26.80 -1.50
C LEU A 111 -3.10 28.22 -1.03
N LYS A 112 -4.14 28.82 -1.60
CA LYS A 112 -4.72 30.11 -1.22
C LYS A 112 -6.12 29.94 -0.61
N LYS A 113 -6.58 30.93 0.15
CA LYS A 113 -7.91 30.92 0.81
C LYS A 113 -9.07 30.72 -0.18
N ASP A 114 -8.92 31.21 -1.40
CA ASP A 114 -9.89 31.16 -2.50
C ASP A 114 -9.61 30.03 -3.51
N THR A 115 -8.72 29.08 -3.17
CA THR A 115 -8.42 27.95 -4.05
C THR A 115 -9.67 27.14 -4.29
N LYS A 116 -10.15 27.17 -5.53
CA LYS A 116 -11.19 26.26 -6.00
C LYS A 116 -10.52 24.93 -6.36
N ILE A 117 -11.04 23.85 -5.80
CA ILE A 117 -10.64 22.50 -6.18
C ILE A 117 -11.15 22.24 -7.61
N ASP A 118 -10.45 21.37 -8.31
CA ASP A 118 -10.79 20.89 -9.64
C ASP A 118 -12.23 20.35 -9.74
N ASP A 119 -12.70 20.21 -10.98
CA ASP A 119 -14.07 19.81 -11.29
C ASP A 119 -14.34 18.30 -11.07
N GLU A 120 -13.34 17.53 -10.62
CA GLU A 120 -13.55 16.11 -10.30
C GLU A 120 -14.44 15.98 -9.07
N PRO A 121 -15.32 14.96 -9.04
CA PRO A 121 -16.22 14.75 -7.92
C PRO A 121 -15.41 14.57 -6.64
N ALA A 122 -15.76 15.37 -5.64
CA ALA A 122 -15.16 15.28 -4.32
C ALA A 122 -15.33 13.88 -3.75
N ILE A 123 -14.25 13.35 -3.20
CA ILE A 123 -14.24 12.03 -2.58
C ILE A 123 -14.69 12.23 -1.14
N ASP A 124 -15.83 11.63 -0.76
CA ASP A 124 -16.33 11.67 0.61
C ASP A 124 -15.77 10.47 1.39
N PRO A 125 -14.75 10.66 2.26
CA PRO A 125 -14.18 9.57 3.05
C PRO A 125 -15.18 8.99 4.05
N ARG A 126 -16.34 9.62 4.30
CA ARG A 126 -17.40 9.04 5.14
C ARG A 126 -18.11 7.86 4.48
N GLN A 127 -17.98 7.69 3.17
CA GLN A 127 -18.55 6.55 2.44
C GLN A 127 -17.70 5.28 2.55
N TRP A 128 -16.54 5.38 3.19
CA TRP A 128 -15.58 4.29 3.32
C TRP A 128 -15.91 3.42 4.53
N LYS A 129 -15.68 2.10 4.42
CA LYS A 129 -16.01 1.18 5.51
C LYS A 129 -14.92 1.20 6.57
N VAL A 130 -15.34 1.18 7.83
CA VAL A 130 -14.45 0.99 8.99
C VAL A 130 -14.39 -0.52 9.26
N ASN A 131 -13.26 -1.15 8.92
CA ASN A 131 -13.10 -2.61 9.04
C ASN A 131 -12.22 -3.02 10.24
N LEU A 132 -11.46 -2.07 10.81
CA LEU A 132 -10.53 -2.26 11.93
C LEU A 132 -10.66 -1.07 12.89
N PRO A 133 -10.27 -1.19 14.18
CA PRO A 133 -10.38 -0.09 15.14
C PRO A 133 -9.59 1.14 14.66
N GLY A 134 -10.30 2.09 14.06
CA GLY A 134 -9.76 3.38 13.59
C GLY A 134 -9.22 3.42 12.16
N MET A 135 -9.28 2.33 11.37
CA MET A 135 -8.85 2.36 9.96
C MET A 135 -10.04 2.40 8.98
N VAL A 136 -9.92 3.25 7.97
CA VAL A 136 -10.97 3.59 7.01
C VAL A 136 -10.49 3.26 5.60
N PHE A 137 -11.22 2.43 4.85
CA PHE A 137 -10.82 1.99 3.50
C PHE A 137 -11.88 2.32 2.43
N PRO A 138 -11.47 2.79 1.23
CA PRO A 138 -12.38 3.09 0.14
C PRO A 138 -13.18 1.85 -0.29
N ALA A 139 -14.51 1.94 -0.28
CA ALA A 139 -15.41 0.83 -0.56
C ALA A 139 -15.20 0.16 -1.93
N LYS A 140 -14.68 0.89 -2.93
CA LYS A 140 -14.39 0.39 -4.29
C LYS A 140 -13.04 -0.31 -4.43
N SER A 141 -12.08 -0.11 -3.51
CA SER A 141 -10.81 -0.86 -3.53
C SER A 141 -11.00 -2.36 -3.31
N LEU A 142 -12.14 -2.76 -2.72
CA LEU A 142 -12.57 -4.15 -2.54
C LEU A 142 -13.01 -4.80 -3.87
N HIS A 143 -13.49 -4.01 -4.84
CA HIS A 143 -14.03 -4.54 -6.10
C HIS A 143 -12.99 -4.67 -7.23
N SER A 144 -11.93 -3.86 -7.25
CA SER A 144 -10.88 -3.99 -8.28
C SER A 144 -10.08 -5.29 -8.11
N ALA A 145 -9.82 -5.72 -6.87
CA ALA A 145 -9.18 -7.01 -6.59
C ALA A 145 -10.03 -8.20 -7.08
N HIS A 146 -11.34 -8.17 -6.84
CA HIS A 146 -12.26 -9.22 -7.32
C HIS A 146 -12.38 -9.25 -8.84
N LYS A 147 -12.32 -8.08 -9.51
CA LYS A 147 -12.46 -8.02 -10.96
C LYS A 147 -11.21 -8.54 -11.68
N VAL A 148 -10.01 -8.15 -11.20
CA VAL A 148 -8.74 -8.63 -11.77
C VAL A 148 -8.54 -10.13 -11.53
N GLU A 149 -9.00 -10.66 -10.40
CA GLU A 149 -8.89 -12.09 -10.10
C GLU A 149 -9.91 -12.94 -10.90
N ASN A 150 -11.12 -12.42 -11.12
CA ASN A 150 -12.12 -13.08 -11.97
C ASN A 150 -11.75 -13.04 -13.46
N GLU A 151 -11.20 -11.92 -13.96
CA GLU A 151 -10.72 -11.81 -15.35
C GLU A 151 -9.53 -12.76 -15.61
N LYS A 152 -8.64 -12.97 -14.63
CA LYS A 152 -7.55 -13.96 -14.71
C LYS A 152 -8.06 -15.41 -14.66
N LYS A 153 -9.10 -15.69 -13.85
CA LYS A 153 -9.74 -17.02 -13.76
C LYS A 153 -10.57 -17.37 -14.99
N GLU A 154 -11.16 -16.38 -15.67
CA GLU A 154 -11.84 -16.59 -16.95
C GLU A 154 -10.85 -16.82 -18.10
N ALA A 155 -9.74 -16.06 -18.15
CA ALA A 155 -8.70 -16.25 -19.15
C ALA A 155 -7.98 -17.62 -19.06
N GLN A 156 -7.88 -18.21 -17.88
CA GLN A 156 -7.31 -19.55 -17.68
C GLN A 156 -8.28 -20.70 -17.98
N LYS A 157 -9.59 -20.43 -18.13
CA LYS A 157 -10.58 -21.45 -18.53
C LYS A 157 -10.79 -21.53 -20.04
N THR A 158 -10.22 -20.61 -20.81
CA THR A 158 -10.36 -20.54 -22.28
C THR A 158 -9.18 -21.13 -23.05
N HIS A 159 -8.26 -21.85 -22.38
CA HIS A 159 -7.15 -22.59 -23.00
C HIS A 159 -7.12 -24.04 -22.53
#